data_AF-A0A6N9PRC7-F1
#
_entry.id   AF-A0A6N9PRC7-F1
#
_cell.length_a   1.000
_cell.length_b   1.000
_cell.length_c   1.000
_cell.angle_alpha   90.00
_cell.angle_beta   90.00
_cell.angle_gamma   90.00
#
_symmetry.space_group_name_H-M   'P 1'
#
loop_
_entity.id
_entity.type
_entity.pdbx_description
1 polymer ?
#
loop_
_entity_poly.entity_id
_entity_poly.type
_entity_poly.pdbx_seq_one_letter_code
_entity_poly.pdbx_strand_id
1 'polypeptide(L)'
;MQEKKKGKYKGSLLLKFALFCLALFVAFTLVSRQIEISQKRRTLEDLQQRLDKQTIRNEELADSLKDSSGLEEYAEKKARRDLDYAKPNERIFVDVGGGD
;
A
#
# COMPACT_ATOMS: atom_id res chain seq x y z
N MET A 1 35.69 -55.88 -44.15
CA MET A 1 35.28 -55.28 -42.85
C MET A 1 34.91 -53.83 -43.14
N GLN A 2 33.66 -53.43 -42.84
CA GLN A 2 33.14 -52.13 -43.26
C GLN A 2 33.58 -51.01 -42.31
N GLU A 3 34.24 -49.99 -42.84
CA GLU A 3 34.61 -48.79 -42.09
C GLU A 3 33.38 -47.90 -41.84
N LYS A 4 32.98 -47.77 -40.57
CA LYS A 4 31.95 -46.81 -40.15
C LYS A 4 32.54 -45.40 -40.17
N LYS A 5 32.27 -44.65 -41.25
CA LYS A 5 32.51 -43.20 -41.30
C LYS A 5 31.71 -42.51 -40.20
N LYS A 6 32.39 -42.07 -39.14
CA LYS A 6 31.81 -41.20 -38.09
C LYS A 6 31.48 -39.85 -38.72
N GLY A 7 30.22 -39.63 -39.06
CA GLY A 7 29.72 -38.33 -39.49
C GLY A 7 30.02 -37.27 -38.43
N LYS A 8 30.64 -36.16 -38.84
CA LYS A 8 31.00 -35.04 -37.95
C LYS A 8 29.74 -34.55 -37.24
N TYR A 9 29.67 -34.77 -35.92
CA TYR A 9 28.50 -34.48 -35.11
C TYR A 9 28.14 -32.99 -35.14
N LYS A 10 26.90 -32.67 -35.54
CA LYS A 10 26.28 -31.33 -35.47
C LYS A 10 25.98 -30.86 -34.02
N GLY A 11 26.58 -31.49 -33.00
CA GLY A 11 26.33 -31.19 -31.59
C GLY A 11 26.77 -29.79 -31.16
N SER A 12 27.72 -29.17 -31.86
CA SER A 12 28.20 -27.81 -31.56
C SER A 12 27.14 -26.73 -31.79
N LEU A 13 26.29 -26.86 -32.83
CA LEU A 13 25.27 -25.86 -33.14
C LEU A 13 24.11 -25.90 -32.14
N LEU A 14 23.65 -27.10 -31.78
CA LEU A 14 22.62 -27.27 -30.75
C LEU A 14 23.11 -26.79 -29.38
N LEU A 15 24.37 -27.05 -29.03
CA LEU A 15 24.97 -26.58 -27.78
C LEU A 15 25.09 -25.05 -27.73
N LYS A 16 25.54 -24.42 -28.82
CA LYS A 16 25.60 -22.95 -28.93
C LYS A 16 24.22 -22.32 -28.85
N PHE A 17 23.23 -22.94 -29.49
CA PHE A 17 21.84 -22.49 -29.43
C PHE A 17 21.26 -22.61 -28.01
N ALA A 18 21.48 -23.75 -27.34
CA ALA A 18 21.07 -23.94 -25.95
C ALA A 18 21.70 -22.90 -25.01
N LEU A 19 23.00 -22.61 -25.20
CA LEU A 19 23.71 -21.60 -24.41
C LEU A 19 23.17 -20.18 -24.66
N PHE A 20 22.80 -19.87 -25.91
CA PHE A 20 22.17 -18.60 -26.27
C PHE A 20 20.78 -18.43 -25.64
N CYS A 21 19.94 -19.48 -25.70
CA CYS A 21 18.64 -19.46 -25.02
C CYS A 21 18.78 -19.29 -23.51
N LEU A 22 19.77 -19.95 -22.89
CA LEU A 22 20.06 -19.81 -21.47
C LEU A 22 20.50 -18.38 -21.13
N ALA A 23 21.37 -17.78 -21.95
CA ALA A 23 21.78 -16.39 -21.77
C ALA A 23 20.60 -15.41 -21.87
N LEU A 24 19.70 -15.60 -22.82
CA LEU A 24 18.48 -14.79 -22.95
C LEU A 24 17.55 -14.95 -21.74
N PHE A 25 17.38 -16.17 -21.24
CA PHE A 25 16.57 -16.43 -20.04
C PHE A 25 17.15 -15.72 -18.81
N VAL A 26 18.47 -15.79 -18.61
CA VAL A 26 19.14 -15.07 -17.51
C VAL A 26 18.99 -13.56 -17.67
N ALA A 27 19.19 -13.01 -18.88
CA ALA A 27 19.00 -11.58 -19.12
C ALA A 27 17.55 -11.13 -18.83
N PHE A 28 16.55 -11.90 -19.29
CA PHE A 28 15.15 -11.62 -19.04
C PHE A 28 14.82 -11.63 -17.54
N THR A 29 15.24 -12.68 -16.83
CA THR A 29 14.98 -12.80 -15.37
C THR A 29 15.64 -11.69 -14.56
N LEU A 30 16.85 -11.24 -14.95
CA LEU A 30 17.51 -10.10 -14.31
C LEU A 30 16.74 -8.80 -14.49
N VAL A 31 16.25 -8.52 -15.70
CA VAL A 31 15.44 -7.33 -15.98
C VAL A 31 14.13 -7.36 -15.21
N SER A 32 13.42 -8.51 -15.20
CA SER A 32 12.18 -8.66 -14.42
C SER A 32 12.41 -8.42 -12.92
N ARG A 33 13.51 -8.91 -12.36
CA ARG A 33 13.88 -8.66 -10.95
C ARG A 33 14.15 -7.18 -10.67
N GLN A 34 14.78 -6.45 -11.59
CA GLN A 34 15.01 -5.01 -11.40
C GLN A 34 13.70 -4.21 -11.38
N ILE A 35 12.72 -4.60 -12.22
CA ILE A 35 11.40 -3.98 -12.22
C ILE A 35 10.70 -4.22 -10.87
N GLU A 36 10.71 -5.46 -10.37
CA GLU A 36 10.09 -5.82 -9.08
C GLU A 36 10.73 -5.07 -7.90
N ILE A 37 12.06 -4.93 -7.89
CA ILE A 37 12.78 -4.15 -6.89
C ILE A 37 12.36 -2.68 -6.95
N SER A 38 12.23 -2.11 -8.15
CA SER A 38 11.81 -0.72 -8.33
C SER A 38 10.37 -0.48 -7.85
N GLN A 39 9.47 -1.44 -8.10
CA GLN A 39 8.08 -1.39 -7.66
C GLN A 39 8.01 -1.45 -6.13
N LYS A 40 8.71 -2.40 -5.51
CA LYS A 40 8.77 -2.52 -4.04
C LYS A 40 9.31 -1.26 -3.37
N ARG A 41 10.34 -0.63 -3.95
CA ARG A 41 10.87 0.65 -3.45
C ARG A 41 9.83 1.78 -3.52
N ARG A 42 9.11 1.90 -4.64
CA ARG A 42 8.02 2.89 -4.79
C ARG A 42 6.88 2.64 -3.82
N THR A 43 6.49 1.38 -3.61
CA THR A 43 5.46 1.03 -2.62
C THR A 43 5.90 1.38 -1.20
N LEU A 44 7.17 1.12 -0.84
CA LEU A 44 7.70 1.52 0.47
C LEU A 44 7.70 3.04 0.65
N GLU A 45 8.09 3.79 -0.39
CA GLU A 45 8.09 5.25 -0.34
C GLU A 45 6.66 5.82 -0.20
N ASP A 46 5.68 5.28 -0.93
CA ASP A 46 4.27 5.67 -0.78
C ASP A 46 3.72 5.33 0.62
N LEU A 47 4.02 4.13 1.14
CA LEU A 47 3.62 3.75 2.50
C LEU A 47 4.27 4.64 3.55
N GLN A 48 5.55 4.96 3.41
CA GLN A 48 6.24 5.87 4.33
C GLN A 48 5.62 7.27 4.29
N GLN A 49 5.35 7.81 3.10
CA GLN A 49 4.67 9.10 2.96
C GLN A 49 3.27 9.09 3.60
N ARG A 50 2.52 7.99 3.49
CA ARG A 50 1.22 7.86 4.16
C ARG A 50 1.37 7.82 5.68
N LEU A 51 2.35 7.09 6.19
CA LEU A 51 2.64 7.03 7.62
C LEU A 51 3.06 8.40 8.17
N ASP A 52 3.94 9.12 7.47
CA ASP A 52 4.38 10.45 7.90
C ASP A 52 3.20 11.42 7.93
N LYS A 53 2.35 11.42 6.88
CA LYS A 53 1.12 12.23 6.85
C LYS A 53 0.17 11.88 7.99
N GLN A 54 -0.01 10.60 8.28
CA GLN A 54 -0.86 10.15 9.38
C GLN A 54 -0.27 10.51 10.74
N THR A 55 1.05 10.44 10.90
CA THR A 55 1.74 10.79 12.13
C THR A 55 1.59 12.28 12.42
N ILE A 56 1.82 13.14 11.42
CA ILE A 56 1.60 14.59 11.52
C ILE A 56 0.14 14.88 11.90
N ARG A 57 -0.82 14.27 11.20
CA ARG A 57 -2.25 14.41 11.51
C ARG A 57 -2.61 13.97 12.92
N ASN A 58 -2.04 12.87 13.39
CA ASN A 58 -2.26 12.38 14.75
C ASN A 58 -1.64 13.31 15.79
N GLU A 59 -0.46 13.87 15.52
CA GLU A 59 0.21 14.83 16.40
C GLU A 59 -0.59 16.14 16.50
N GLU A 60 -1.08 16.67 15.37
CA GLU A 60 -1.98 17.83 15.33
C GLU A 60 -3.27 17.57 16.12
N LEU A 61 -3.87 16.39 15.97
CA LEU A 61 -5.05 16.00 16.74
C LEU A 61 -4.73 15.90 18.23
N ALA A 62 -3.61 15.30 18.60
CA ALA A 62 -3.19 15.21 19.99
C ALA A 62 -2.94 16.60 20.60
N ASP A 63 -2.38 17.54 19.84
CA ASP A 63 -2.12 18.90 20.29
C ASP A 63 -3.42 19.70 20.47
N SER A 64 -4.32 19.64 19.49
CA SER A 64 -5.66 20.26 19.60
C SER A 64 -6.52 19.69 20.74
N LEU A 65 -6.31 18.43 21.13
CA LEU A 65 -6.97 17.83 22.29
C LEU A 65 -6.29 18.17 23.62
N LYS A 66 -5.01 18.57 23.62
CA LYS A 66 -4.31 19.02 24.83
C LYS A 66 -4.74 20.41 25.26
N ASP A 67 -5.15 21.26 24.31
CA ASP A 67 -5.84 22.48 24.67
C ASP A 67 -7.18 22.11 25.31
N SER A 68 -7.24 22.22 26.63
CA SER A 68 -8.34 21.69 27.48
C SER A 68 -9.74 22.11 27.03
N SER A 69 -9.85 23.24 26.33
CA SER A 69 -11.09 23.73 25.71
C SER A 69 -11.58 22.83 24.57
N GLY A 70 -10.68 22.33 23.72
CA GLY A 70 -11.00 21.48 22.57
C GLY A 70 -11.44 20.07 22.97
N LEU A 71 -10.92 19.54 24.08
CA LEU A 71 -11.32 18.25 24.61
C LEU A 71 -12.76 18.26 25.15
N GLU A 72 -13.15 19.32 25.87
CA GLU A 72 -14.50 19.48 26.41
C GLU A 72 -15.53 19.65 25.28
N GLU A 73 -15.23 20.48 24.27
CA GLU A 73 -16.09 20.66 23.10
C GLU A 73 -16.26 19.36 22.30
N TYR A 74 -15.16 18.62 22.09
CA TYR A 74 -15.20 17.33 21.40
C TYR A 74 -16.05 16.30 22.18
N ALA A 75 -15.85 16.21 23.49
CA ALA A 75 -16.59 15.30 24.36
C ALA A 75 -18.09 15.64 24.37
N GLU A 76 -18.44 16.93 24.46
CA GLU A 76 -19.82 17.41 24.39
C GLU A 76 -20.48 17.04 23.04
N LYS A 77 -19.81 17.32 21.92
CA LYS A 77 -20.32 17.02 20.58
C LYS A 77 -20.51 15.52 20.35
N LYS A 78 -19.65 14.69 20.93
CA LYS A 78 -19.77 13.23 20.85
C LYS A 78 -20.91 12.71 21.72
N ALA A 79 -21.05 13.21 22.95
CA ALA A 79 -22.14 12.83 23.85
C ALA A 79 -23.52 13.22 23.27
N ARG A 80 -23.65 14.42 22.70
CA ARG A 80 -24.89 14.85 22.02
C ARG A 80 -25.27 13.98 20.82
N ARG A 81 -24.29 13.59 19.99
CA ARG A 81 -24.54 12.83 18.75
C ARG A 81 -24.74 11.34 18.96
N ASP A 82 -23.89 10.72 19.78
CA ASP A 82 -23.81 9.26 19.88
C ASP A 82 -24.64 8.73 21.06
N LEU A 83 -24.86 9.55 22.09
CA LEU A 83 -25.53 9.15 23.35
C LEU A 83 -26.80 9.96 23.63
N ASP A 84 -27.16 10.91 22.75
CA ASP A 84 -28.30 11.84 22.90
C ASP A 84 -28.29 12.58 24.25
N TYR A 85 -27.09 12.87 24.77
CA TYR A 85 -26.92 13.58 26.03
C TYR A 85 -27.14 15.08 25.87
N ALA A 86 -27.76 15.70 26.87
CA ALA A 86 -27.98 17.13 26.99
C ALA A 86 -27.40 17.65 28.31
N LYS A 87 -27.08 18.94 28.40
CA LYS A 87 -26.69 19.53 29.70
C LYS A 87 -27.90 19.55 30.65
N PRO A 88 -27.68 19.45 31.97
CA PRO A 88 -28.76 19.60 32.93
C PRO A 88 -29.54 20.91 32.70
N ASN A 89 -30.87 20.82 32.64
CA ASN A 89 -31.79 21.94 32.38
C ASN A 89 -31.74 22.55 30.96
N GLU A 90 -31.13 21.87 29.98
CA GLU A 90 -31.20 22.27 28.56
C GLU A 90 -32.54 21.83 27.94
N ARG A 91 -33.19 22.74 27.20
CA ARG A 91 -34.41 22.43 26.44
C ARG A 91 -34.04 22.21 24.98
N ILE A 92 -34.22 20.97 24.51
CA ILE A 92 -33.99 20.57 23.11
C ILE A 92 -35.34 20.58 22.37
N PHE A 93 -35.39 21.28 21.24
CA PHE A 93 -36.54 21.27 20.34
C PHE A 93 -36.17 20.44 19.11
N VAL A 94 -36.90 19.35 18.89
CA VAL A 94 -36.73 18.51 17.71
C VAL A 94 -37.87 18.84 16.76
N ASP A 95 -37.54 19.34 15.57
CA ASP A 95 -38.51 19.54 14.50
C ASP A 95 -38.82 18.18 13.86
N VAL A 96 -39.88 17.54 14.35
CA VAL A 96 -40.50 16.40 13.69
C VAL A 96 -41.40 16.95 12.60
N GLY A 97 -40.79 17.33 11.47
CA GLY A 97 -41.51 17.88 10.32
C GLY A 97 -42.80 17.09 10.08
N GLY A 98 -43.93 17.80 10.14
CA GLY A 98 -45.27 17.21 10.11
C GLY A 98 -45.43 16.32 8.88
N GLY A 99 -45.50 15.01 9.11
CA GLY A 99 -45.93 14.06 8.10
C GLY A 99 -47.43 14.19 7.89
N ASP A 100 -47.81 15.09 6.98
CA ASP A 100 -48.70 14.89 5.83
C ASP A 100 -48.93 16.23 5.10
#